data_AF-A0A1F3SMZ8-F1
#
_entry.id   AF-A0A1F3SMZ8-F1
#
_cell.length_a   1.000
_cell.length_b   1.000
_cell.length_c   1.000
_cell.angle_alpha   90.00
_cell.angle_beta   90.00
_cell.angle_gamma   90.00
#
_symmetry.space_group_name_H-M   'P 1'
#
loop_
_entity.id
_entity.type
_entity.pdbx_description
1 polymer ?
#
loop_
_entity_poly.entity_id
_entity_poly.type
_entity_poly.pdbx_seq_one_letter_code
_entity_poly.pdbx_strand_id
1 'polypeptide(L)'
;MENKRSIILGGNTTIHLVLVLLGLGIMATTLYLTKHYFDALYPTGLGGGSICDLSSFFNCDAATHSKLSNIFGAPIGIFGLMIGLFILSNYLFRSVFVEGSLYFTLLLNAIGCLALALYSLIALGSLCPFCTVYYILSFLTLALFHFKSEYRTPSAKILVLFGLVQLMAGGSLHFYDKSKKREQLLIADSLIKDFDSYANLGNPKIPSPHRITSATPNFEDAPLRLSIFSDFQCPACKALSEALGAMARKYKGQINIQYYFFPLDSSCNSKMTHSVHDSACTAAYLATCTGDRFPEVHDQIFAHQEDINSAWLKRYAADLGVTSCFESPDTRKKIVDLIETGNSFNVQSTPTLLLNGVKIEGVLPLNQLFILCDELLRRNGQK
;
A
#
# COMPACT_ATOMS: atom_id res chain seq x y z
N MET A 1 -43.62 -1.31 -37.92
CA MET A 1 -42.65 -1.58 -36.85
C MET A 1 -42.31 -0.25 -36.23
N GLU A 2 -42.73 -0.01 -34.98
CA GLU A 2 -42.44 1.24 -34.28
C GLU A 2 -40.95 1.53 -34.26
N ASN A 3 -40.58 2.79 -34.50
CA ASN A 3 -39.22 3.25 -34.63
C ASN A 3 -38.55 3.34 -33.24
N LYS A 4 -38.26 2.18 -32.64
CA LYS A 4 -37.66 2.07 -31.31
C LYS A 4 -36.29 2.73 -31.29
N ARG A 5 -36.06 3.58 -30.28
CA ARG A 5 -34.78 4.28 -30.10
C ARG A 5 -33.65 3.32 -29.71
N SER A 6 -32.55 3.38 -30.46
CA SER A 6 -31.31 2.63 -30.22
C SER A 6 -30.15 3.60 -30.06
N ILE A 7 -29.28 3.33 -29.08
CA ILE A 7 -28.02 4.05 -28.91
C ILE A 7 -27.01 3.61 -29.97
N ILE A 8 -26.92 2.30 -30.25
CA ILE A 8 -25.86 1.71 -31.08
C ILE A 8 -26.13 1.91 -32.58
N LEU A 9 -27.39 1.72 -32.98
CA LEU A 9 -27.84 1.93 -34.36
C LEU A 9 -28.19 3.41 -34.62
N GLY A 10 -28.42 4.20 -33.57
CA GLY A 10 -28.63 5.63 -33.66
C GLY A 10 -27.39 6.39 -34.15
N GLY A 11 -27.58 7.40 -34.99
CA GLY A 11 -26.52 8.23 -35.57
C GLY A 11 -26.00 9.36 -34.69
N ASN A 12 -26.20 9.32 -33.36
CA ASN A 12 -25.81 10.43 -32.47
C ASN A 12 -24.36 10.30 -32.01
N THR A 13 -23.44 10.96 -32.74
CA THR A 13 -21.99 10.94 -32.48
C THR A 13 -21.62 11.37 -31.05
N THR A 14 -22.36 12.30 -30.44
CA THR A 14 -22.08 12.77 -29.07
C THR A 14 -22.34 11.66 -28.05
N ILE A 15 -23.45 10.92 -28.18
CA ILE A 15 -23.76 9.80 -27.29
C ILE A 15 -22.70 8.70 -27.42
N HIS A 16 -22.23 8.45 -28.65
CA HIS A 16 -21.15 7.50 -28.89
C HIS A 16 -19.85 7.91 -28.21
N LEU A 17 -19.44 9.19 -28.34
CA LEU A 17 -18.26 9.69 -27.64
C LEU A 17 -18.35 9.50 -26.13
N VAL A 18 -19.50 9.85 -25.54
CA VAL A 18 -19.74 9.67 -24.10
C VAL A 18 -19.64 8.20 -23.70
N LEU A 19 -20.20 7.28 -24.49
CA LEU A 19 -20.15 5.85 -24.19
C LEU A 19 -18.73 5.29 -24.26
N VAL A 20 -17.92 5.73 -25.23
CA VAL A 20 -16.50 5.37 -25.30
C VAL A 20 -15.74 5.86 -24.06
N LEU A 21 -15.95 7.12 -23.66
CA LEU A 21 -15.29 7.68 -22.47
C LEU A 21 -15.69 6.94 -21.19
N LEU A 22 -16.97 6.59 -21.02
CA LEU A 22 -17.45 5.79 -19.90
C LEU A 22 -16.83 4.39 -19.89
N GLY A 23 -16.80 3.71 -21.04
CA GLY A 23 -16.17 2.40 -21.20
C GLY A 23 -14.68 2.42 -20.85
N LEU A 24 -13.92 3.38 -21.39
CA LEU A 24 -12.50 3.55 -21.09
C LEU A 24 -12.25 3.90 -19.62
N GLY A 25 -13.10 4.75 -19.02
CA GLY A 25 -13.00 5.09 -17.59
C GLY A 25 -13.23 3.86 -16.69
N ILE A 26 -14.22 3.02 -17.03
CA ILE A 26 -14.47 1.75 -16.33
C ILE A 26 -13.26 0.84 -16.45
N MET A 27 -12.69 0.68 -17.65
CA MET A 27 -11.52 -0.17 -17.88
C MET A 27 -10.30 0.34 -17.11
N ALA A 28 -9.98 1.64 -17.18
CA ALA A 28 -8.85 2.22 -16.48
C ALA A 28 -8.95 2.02 -14.96
N THR A 29 -10.15 2.27 -14.41
CA THR A 29 -10.42 2.10 -12.97
C THR A 29 -10.26 0.65 -12.53
N THR A 30 -10.76 -0.30 -13.34
CA THR A 30 -10.71 -1.73 -13.00
C THR A 30 -9.34 -2.36 -13.20
N LEU A 31 -8.55 -1.89 -14.18
CA LEU A 31 -7.14 -2.24 -14.31
C LEU A 31 -6.35 -1.77 -13.09
N TYR A 32 -6.57 -0.52 -12.64
CA TYR A 32 -5.94 -0.01 -11.42
C TYR A 32 -6.32 -0.86 -10.19
N LEU A 33 -7.60 -1.13 -9.98
CA LEU A 33 -8.06 -1.95 -8.85
C LEU A 33 -7.50 -3.38 -8.89
N THR A 34 -7.39 -3.97 -10.08
CA THR A 34 -6.80 -5.32 -10.25
C THR A 34 -5.31 -5.30 -9.97
N LYS A 35 -4.58 -4.28 -10.43
CA LYS A 35 -3.17 -4.09 -10.10
C LYS A 35 -2.99 -3.91 -8.59
N HIS A 36 -3.75 -3.00 -7.99
CA HIS A 36 -3.73 -2.73 -6.56
C HIS A 36 -4.03 -3.98 -5.72
N TYR A 37 -4.97 -4.84 -6.16
CA TYR A 37 -5.23 -6.13 -5.51
C TYR A 37 -3.96 -6.98 -5.40
N PHE A 38 -3.20 -7.13 -6.49
CA PHE A 38 -1.97 -7.92 -6.48
C PHE A 38 -0.84 -7.22 -5.72
N ASP A 39 -0.70 -5.91 -5.84
CA ASP A 39 0.33 -5.15 -5.14
C ASP A 39 0.12 -5.17 -3.62
N ALA A 40 -1.13 -5.10 -3.15
CA ALA A 40 -1.47 -5.14 -1.73
C ALA A 40 -1.33 -6.55 -1.12
N LEU A 41 -1.71 -7.60 -1.85
CA LEU A 41 -1.64 -8.98 -1.34
C LEU A 41 -0.27 -9.62 -1.54
N TYR A 42 0.46 -9.24 -2.59
CA TYR A 42 1.75 -9.80 -2.96
C TYR A 42 2.79 -8.69 -3.22
N PRO A 43 3.12 -7.84 -2.22
CA PRO A 43 4.04 -6.74 -2.43
C PRO A 43 5.44 -7.27 -2.77
N THR A 44 6.02 -6.84 -3.89
CA THR A 44 7.35 -7.29 -4.37
C THR A 44 8.46 -6.26 -4.12
N GLY A 45 8.13 -5.10 -3.54
CA GLY A 45 9.05 -3.98 -3.30
C GLY A 45 9.09 -3.51 -1.84
N LEU A 46 9.74 -2.36 -1.63
CA LEU A 46 9.93 -1.73 -0.32
C LEU A 46 8.84 -0.70 0.01
N GLY A 47 8.25 -0.08 -1.02
CA GLY A 47 7.09 0.80 -0.88
C GLY A 47 5.79 0.02 -1.03
N GLY A 48 4.88 0.17 -0.06
CA GLY A 48 3.52 -0.40 -0.08
C GLY A 48 2.42 0.65 -0.24
N GLY A 49 2.77 1.89 -0.58
CA GLY A 49 1.81 2.99 -0.65
C GLY A 49 0.91 2.90 -1.89
N SER A 50 -0.40 2.77 -1.68
CA SER A 50 -1.39 2.95 -2.73
C SER A 50 -1.74 4.43 -2.89
N ILE A 51 -1.86 4.92 -4.12
CA ILE A 51 -2.31 6.30 -4.44
C ILE A 51 -3.68 6.63 -3.80
N CYS A 52 -4.45 5.62 -3.41
CA CYS A 52 -5.77 5.80 -2.81
C CYS A 52 -5.85 5.64 -1.28
N ASP A 53 -4.74 5.51 -0.56
CA ASP A 53 -4.74 5.46 0.92
C ASP A 53 -4.64 6.90 1.49
N LEU A 54 -5.76 7.64 1.42
CA LEU A 54 -5.81 9.07 1.81
C LEU A 54 -6.14 9.26 3.29
N SER A 55 -6.95 8.37 3.86
CA SER A 55 -7.34 8.40 5.27
C SER A 55 -7.88 7.04 5.73
N SER A 56 -8.11 6.89 7.03
CA SER A 56 -8.74 5.69 7.60
C SER A 56 -10.14 5.39 7.04
N PHE A 57 -10.86 6.41 6.58
CA PHE A 57 -12.15 6.25 5.91
C PHE A 57 -11.99 6.10 4.40
N PHE A 58 -11.19 6.94 3.74
CA PHE A 58 -10.94 6.88 2.29
C PHE A 58 -9.67 6.09 1.98
N ASN A 59 -9.80 4.76 1.84
CA ASN A 59 -8.72 3.85 1.45
C ASN A 59 -9.23 2.69 0.59
N CYS A 60 -8.40 2.18 -0.32
CA CYS A 60 -8.72 0.96 -1.08
C CYS A 60 -8.34 -0.33 -0.35
N ASP A 61 -7.36 -0.27 0.55
CA ASP A 61 -6.78 -1.45 1.20
C ASP A 61 -7.81 -2.25 1.99
N ALA A 62 -8.71 -1.56 2.71
CA ALA A 62 -9.80 -2.23 3.43
C ALA A 62 -10.72 -3.03 2.49
N ALA A 63 -11.02 -2.49 1.30
CA ALA A 63 -11.81 -3.20 0.30
C ALA A 63 -11.02 -4.40 -0.27
N THR A 64 -9.74 -4.21 -0.58
CA THR A 64 -8.84 -5.25 -1.13
C THR A 64 -8.62 -6.42 -0.18
N HIS A 65 -8.46 -6.17 1.12
CA HIS A 65 -8.30 -7.23 2.13
C HIS A 65 -9.63 -7.84 2.61
N SER A 66 -10.76 -7.31 2.15
CA SER A 66 -12.07 -7.86 2.50
C SER A 66 -12.34 -9.21 1.82
N LYS A 67 -13.24 -10.01 2.41
CA LYS A 67 -13.66 -11.30 1.82
C LYS A 67 -14.29 -11.15 0.43
N LEU A 68 -14.85 -9.98 0.12
CA LEU A 68 -15.49 -9.71 -1.16
C LEU A 68 -14.52 -9.16 -2.21
N SER A 69 -13.23 -8.95 -1.94
CA SER A 69 -12.30 -8.53 -3.00
C SER A 69 -12.06 -9.61 -4.06
N ASN A 70 -12.37 -10.86 -3.71
CA ASN A 70 -12.13 -12.04 -4.50
C ASN A 70 -13.41 -12.88 -4.62
N ILE A 71 -13.76 -13.28 -5.85
CA ILE A 71 -14.87 -14.18 -6.15
C ILE A 71 -14.29 -15.45 -6.80
N PHE A 72 -14.50 -16.61 -6.16
CA PHE A 72 -14.02 -17.91 -6.62
C PHE A 72 -12.51 -17.95 -6.97
N GLY A 73 -11.71 -17.19 -6.24
CA GLY A 73 -10.27 -17.10 -6.45
C GLY A 73 -9.83 -16.06 -7.48
N ALA A 74 -10.76 -15.32 -8.11
CA ALA A 74 -10.46 -14.23 -9.03
C ALA A 74 -10.73 -12.84 -8.41
N PRO A 75 -9.87 -11.84 -8.61
CA PRO A 75 -10.12 -10.47 -8.15
C PRO A 75 -11.37 -9.89 -8.82
N ILE A 76 -12.26 -9.22 -8.08
CA ILE A 76 -13.51 -8.67 -8.64
C ILE A 76 -13.24 -7.70 -9.81
N GLY A 77 -12.13 -6.96 -9.77
CA GLY A 77 -11.77 -5.97 -10.78
C GLY A 77 -11.82 -6.50 -12.23
N ILE A 78 -11.50 -7.77 -12.47
CA ILE A 78 -11.50 -8.35 -13.83
C ILE A 78 -12.88 -8.39 -14.46
N PHE A 79 -13.94 -8.61 -13.66
CA PHE A 79 -15.31 -8.64 -14.16
C PHE A 79 -15.76 -7.23 -14.59
N GLY A 80 -15.30 -6.20 -13.88
CA GLY A 80 -15.50 -4.81 -14.28
C GLY A 80 -14.78 -4.46 -15.57
N LEU A 81 -13.56 -4.96 -15.79
CA LEU A 81 -12.84 -4.81 -17.06
C LEU A 81 -13.64 -5.41 -18.23
N MET A 82 -14.21 -6.59 -18.03
CA MET A 82 -15.04 -7.25 -19.05
C MET A 82 -16.31 -6.46 -19.37
N ILE A 83 -16.91 -5.76 -18.40
CA ILE A 83 -18.03 -4.85 -18.65
C ILE A 83 -17.61 -3.67 -19.54
N GLY A 84 -16.45 -3.06 -19.24
CA GLY A 84 -15.88 -2.01 -20.09
C GLY A 84 -15.66 -2.48 -21.54
N LEU A 85 -15.08 -3.67 -21.71
CA LEU A 85 -14.91 -4.28 -23.04
C LEU A 85 -16.25 -4.59 -23.72
N PHE A 86 -17.25 -5.07 -22.97
CA PHE A 86 -18.58 -5.34 -23.53
C PHE A 86 -19.24 -4.05 -24.02
N ILE A 87 -19.09 -2.94 -23.29
CA ILE A 87 -19.53 -1.61 -23.72
C ILE A 87 -18.87 -1.21 -25.06
N LEU A 88 -17.55 -1.36 -25.17
CA LEU A 88 -16.82 -0.98 -26.39
C LEU A 88 -17.07 -1.95 -27.56
N SER A 89 -17.40 -3.21 -27.28
CA SER A 89 -17.69 -4.20 -28.33
C SER A 89 -18.91 -3.85 -29.19
N ASN A 90 -19.80 -2.99 -28.69
CA ASN A 90 -20.99 -2.51 -29.42
C ASN A 90 -20.63 -1.77 -30.71
N TYR A 91 -19.44 -1.18 -30.80
CA TYR A 91 -18.94 -0.53 -32.01
C TYR A 91 -18.54 -1.53 -33.08
N LEU A 92 -18.06 -2.70 -32.67
CA LEU A 92 -17.68 -3.79 -33.57
C LEU A 92 -18.91 -4.61 -33.99
N PHE A 93 -19.84 -4.82 -33.06
CA PHE A 93 -21.01 -5.68 -33.25
C PHE A 93 -22.32 -4.88 -33.10
N ARG A 94 -22.65 -4.09 -34.13
CA ARG A 94 -23.85 -3.22 -34.14
C ARG A 94 -25.14 -4.03 -34.28
N SER A 95 -25.75 -4.42 -33.17
CA SER A 95 -26.99 -5.22 -33.15
C SER A 95 -27.89 -4.91 -31.96
N VAL A 96 -29.21 -4.89 -32.18
CA VAL A 96 -30.22 -4.67 -31.12
C VAL A 96 -30.17 -5.74 -30.03
N PHE A 97 -29.74 -6.95 -30.37
CA PHE A 97 -29.57 -8.04 -29.41
C PHE A 97 -28.36 -7.80 -28.49
N VAL A 98 -27.29 -7.20 -29.01
CA VAL A 98 -26.12 -6.81 -28.20
C VAL A 98 -26.53 -5.67 -27.26
N GLU A 99 -27.31 -4.69 -27.75
CA GLU A 99 -27.83 -3.58 -26.93
C GLU A 99 -28.66 -4.07 -25.74
N GLY A 100 -29.64 -4.95 -26.00
CA GLY A 100 -30.50 -5.51 -24.95
C GLY A 100 -29.74 -6.39 -23.96
N SER A 101 -28.75 -7.16 -24.45
CA SER A 101 -27.88 -7.98 -23.59
C SER A 101 -26.99 -7.12 -22.70
N LEU A 102 -26.44 -6.02 -23.24
CA LEU A 102 -25.63 -5.09 -22.47
C LEU A 102 -26.47 -4.41 -21.39
N TYR A 103 -27.68 -3.94 -21.71
CA TYR A 103 -28.57 -3.35 -20.70
C TYR A 103 -28.85 -4.32 -19.54
N PHE A 104 -29.14 -5.58 -19.85
CA PHE A 104 -29.34 -6.62 -18.83
C PHE A 104 -28.09 -6.82 -17.97
N THR A 105 -26.91 -6.92 -18.58
CA THR A 105 -25.64 -7.03 -17.84
C THR A 105 -25.36 -5.80 -16.97
N LEU A 106 -25.63 -4.59 -17.47
CA LEU A 106 -25.46 -3.35 -16.71
C LEU A 106 -26.42 -3.27 -15.51
N LEU A 107 -27.63 -3.83 -15.63
CA LEU A 107 -28.57 -3.90 -14.51
C LEU A 107 -28.04 -4.83 -13.40
N LEU A 108 -27.56 -6.03 -13.77
CA LEU A 108 -26.92 -6.94 -12.81
C LEU A 108 -25.68 -6.32 -12.16
N ASN A 109 -24.87 -5.63 -12.96
CA ASN A 109 -23.71 -4.90 -12.46
C ASN A 109 -24.11 -3.81 -11.45
N ALA A 110 -25.14 -3.03 -11.74
CA ALA A 110 -25.62 -1.98 -10.85
C ALA A 110 -26.10 -2.52 -9.49
N ILE A 111 -26.75 -3.70 -9.49
CA ILE A 111 -27.12 -4.41 -8.25
C ILE A 111 -25.85 -4.80 -7.48
N GLY A 112 -24.84 -5.35 -8.16
CA GLY A 112 -23.55 -5.68 -7.56
C GLY A 112 -22.83 -4.45 -6.99
N CYS A 113 -22.78 -3.34 -7.73
CA CYS A 113 -22.21 -2.07 -7.28
C CYS A 113 -22.91 -1.55 -6.02
N LEU A 114 -24.25 -1.59 -5.98
CA LEU A 114 -25.01 -1.18 -4.80
C LEU A 114 -24.70 -2.07 -3.60
N ALA A 115 -24.69 -3.39 -3.79
CA ALA A 115 -24.37 -4.33 -2.72
C ALA A 115 -22.95 -4.12 -2.17
N LEU A 116 -21.95 -3.92 -3.04
CA LEU A 116 -20.57 -3.66 -2.64
C LEU A 116 -20.41 -2.29 -1.95
N ALA A 117 -21.11 -1.25 -2.42
CA ALA A 117 -21.11 0.06 -1.78
C ALA A 117 -21.70 0.00 -0.36
N LEU A 118 -22.83 -0.70 -0.19
CA LEU A 118 -23.45 -0.93 1.10
C LEU A 118 -22.55 -1.75 2.02
N TYR A 119 -21.91 -2.80 1.51
CA TYR A 119 -20.93 -3.59 2.26
C TYR A 119 -19.76 -2.72 2.72
N SER A 120 -19.21 -1.87 1.86
CA SER A 120 -18.11 -0.97 2.21
C SER A 120 -18.50 -0.05 3.38
N LEU A 121 -19.66 0.58 3.31
CA LEU A 121 -20.12 1.53 4.34
C LEU A 121 -20.51 0.85 5.65
N ILE A 122 -21.21 -0.27 5.59
CA ILE A 122 -21.81 -0.91 6.76
C ILE A 122 -20.83 -1.88 7.43
N ALA A 123 -20.13 -2.71 6.65
CA ALA A 123 -19.28 -3.78 7.17
C ALA A 123 -17.82 -3.35 7.33
N LEU A 124 -17.29 -2.53 6.42
CA LEU A 124 -15.89 -2.09 6.49
C LEU A 124 -15.72 -0.74 7.20
N GLY A 125 -16.76 0.10 7.20
CA GLY A 125 -16.67 1.46 7.75
C GLY A 125 -15.69 2.35 6.96
N SER A 126 -15.42 2.00 5.70
CA SER A 126 -14.50 2.71 4.81
C SER A 126 -15.06 2.77 3.39
N LEU A 127 -14.52 3.68 2.58
CA LEU A 127 -14.93 3.90 1.21
C LEU A 127 -13.72 3.95 0.28
N CYS A 128 -13.66 3.00 -0.65
CA CYS A 128 -12.65 2.94 -1.70
C CYS A 128 -12.94 3.99 -2.80
N PRO A 129 -12.06 5.00 -3.02
CA PRO A 129 -12.30 6.07 -3.99
C PRO A 129 -12.44 5.54 -5.43
N PHE A 130 -11.56 4.62 -5.85
CA PHE A 130 -11.60 4.04 -7.20
C PHE A 130 -12.81 3.12 -7.41
N CYS A 131 -13.23 2.40 -6.38
CA CYS A 131 -14.47 1.62 -6.42
C CYS A 131 -15.68 2.54 -6.59
N THR A 132 -15.69 3.67 -5.89
CA THR A 132 -16.73 4.72 -6.01
C THR A 132 -16.77 5.30 -7.43
N VAL A 133 -15.61 5.58 -8.04
CA VAL A 133 -15.53 6.00 -9.45
C VAL A 133 -16.14 4.94 -10.36
N TYR A 134 -15.78 3.67 -10.19
CA TYR A 134 -16.35 2.56 -10.97
C TYR A 134 -17.89 2.48 -10.80
N TYR A 135 -18.40 2.65 -9.58
CA TYR A 135 -19.84 2.64 -9.31
C TYR A 135 -20.54 3.78 -10.05
N ILE A 136 -20.04 5.01 -9.93
CA ILE A 136 -20.60 6.19 -10.61
C ILE A 136 -20.62 5.98 -12.12
N LEU A 137 -19.50 5.57 -12.72
CA LEU A 137 -19.42 5.32 -14.17
C LEU A 137 -20.37 4.21 -14.62
N SER A 138 -20.53 3.16 -13.82
CA SER A 138 -21.47 2.07 -14.08
C SER A 138 -22.93 2.53 -14.03
N PHE A 139 -23.31 3.32 -13.01
CA PHE A 139 -24.66 3.88 -12.89
C PHE A 139 -24.96 4.90 -14.00
N LEU A 140 -24.00 5.74 -14.39
CA LEU A 140 -24.15 6.67 -15.51
C LEU A 140 -24.35 5.93 -16.84
N THR A 141 -23.60 4.85 -17.06
CA THR A 141 -23.75 4.01 -18.26
C THR A 141 -25.13 3.35 -18.28
N LEU A 142 -25.57 2.76 -17.16
CA LEU A 142 -26.92 2.18 -17.05
C LEU A 142 -27.99 3.24 -17.28
N ALA A 143 -27.87 4.44 -16.69
CA ALA A 143 -28.83 5.52 -16.87
C ALA A 143 -28.91 5.97 -18.33
N LEU A 144 -27.76 6.07 -19.03
CA LEU A 144 -27.72 6.39 -20.45
C LEU A 144 -28.52 5.36 -21.27
N PHE A 145 -28.30 4.06 -21.05
CA PHE A 145 -29.09 2.99 -21.69
C PHE A 145 -30.55 2.96 -21.23
N HIS A 146 -30.83 3.32 -19.98
CA HIS A 146 -32.18 3.38 -19.46
C HIS A 146 -33.00 4.47 -20.17
N PHE A 147 -32.43 5.66 -20.38
CA PHE A 147 -33.16 6.79 -20.95
C PHE A 147 -33.07 6.92 -22.47
N LYS A 148 -32.03 6.38 -23.12
CA LYS A 148 -31.80 6.56 -24.56
C LYS A 148 -32.03 5.29 -25.40
N SER A 149 -32.16 4.12 -24.78
CA SER A 149 -32.46 2.86 -25.47
C SER A 149 -33.79 2.26 -25.05
N GLU A 150 -34.57 1.78 -26.01
CA GLU A 150 -35.81 1.03 -25.78
C GLU A 150 -35.62 -0.49 -25.86
N TYR A 151 -34.41 -0.96 -26.18
CA TYR A 151 -34.10 -2.38 -26.32
C TYR A 151 -33.71 -2.98 -24.97
N ARG A 152 -34.54 -3.89 -24.46
CA ARG A 152 -34.39 -4.52 -23.13
C ARG A 152 -34.18 -6.02 -23.17
N THR A 153 -34.47 -6.67 -24.29
CA THR A 153 -34.50 -8.13 -24.40
C THR A 153 -33.09 -8.67 -24.64
N PRO A 154 -32.51 -9.43 -23.69
CA PRO A 154 -31.19 -10.02 -23.89
C PRO A 154 -31.24 -11.21 -24.86
N SER A 155 -30.11 -11.50 -25.48
CA SER A 155 -29.90 -12.72 -26.27
C SER A 155 -29.13 -13.73 -25.44
N ALA A 156 -29.71 -14.93 -25.26
CA ALA A 156 -29.06 -16.02 -24.54
C ALA A 156 -27.68 -16.36 -25.12
N LYS A 157 -27.53 -16.35 -26.46
CA LYS A 157 -26.24 -16.61 -27.11
C LYS A 157 -25.16 -15.61 -26.71
N ILE A 158 -25.51 -14.32 -26.65
CA ILE A 158 -24.58 -13.25 -26.28
C ILE A 158 -24.23 -13.34 -24.79
N LEU A 159 -25.23 -13.58 -23.93
CA LEU A 159 -24.99 -13.73 -22.49
C LEU A 159 -24.13 -14.96 -22.16
N VAL A 160 -24.36 -16.10 -22.84
CA VAL A 160 -23.53 -17.30 -22.69
C VAL A 160 -22.10 -17.02 -23.13
N LEU A 161 -21.91 -16.38 -24.29
CA LEU A 161 -20.58 -16.00 -24.77
C LEU A 161 -19.87 -15.07 -23.79
N PHE A 162 -20.57 -14.03 -23.30
CA PHE A 162 -20.01 -13.11 -22.31
C PHE A 162 -19.67 -13.82 -20.99
N GLY A 163 -20.52 -14.74 -20.54
CA GLY A 163 -20.27 -15.59 -19.37
C GLY A 163 -19.02 -16.45 -19.54
N LEU A 164 -18.83 -17.08 -20.70
CA LEU A 164 -17.62 -17.86 -21.00
C LEU A 164 -16.36 -17.00 -20.99
N VAL A 165 -16.42 -15.78 -21.55
CA VAL A 165 -15.31 -14.82 -21.51
C VAL A 165 -14.98 -14.43 -20.06
N GLN A 166 -15.99 -14.17 -19.23
CA GLN A 166 -15.79 -13.89 -17.81
C GLN A 166 -15.17 -15.07 -17.06
N LEU A 167 -15.59 -16.31 -17.35
CA LEU A 167 -15.02 -17.51 -16.74
C LEU A 167 -13.56 -17.73 -17.15
N MET A 168 -13.22 -17.51 -18.43
CA MET A 168 -11.84 -17.62 -18.91
C MET A 168 -10.94 -16.56 -18.28
N ALA A 169 -11.38 -15.30 -18.25
CA ALA A 169 -10.63 -14.20 -17.65
C ALA A 169 -10.46 -14.40 -16.13
N GLY A 170 -11.54 -14.75 -15.43
CA GLY A 170 -11.52 -15.05 -14.00
C GLY A 170 -10.65 -16.25 -13.67
N GLY A 171 -10.77 -17.35 -14.43
CA GLY A 171 -9.92 -18.53 -14.29
C GLY A 171 -8.44 -18.21 -14.50
N SER A 172 -8.10 -17.39 -15.49
CA SER A 172 -6.71 -16.98 -15.76
C SER A 172 -6.10 -16.21 -14.58
N LEU A 173 -6.83 -15.24 -14.03
CA LEU A 173 -6.37 -14.52 -12.85
C LEU A 173 -6.40 -15.36 -11.57
N HIS A 174 -7.30 -16.34 -11.47
CA HIS A 174 -7.28 -17.30 -10.38
C HIS A 174 -6.01 -18.16 -10.38
N PHE A 175 -5.60 -18.67 -11.55
CA PHE A 175 -4.34 -19.40 -11.68
C PHE A 175 -3.14 -18.49 -11.37
N TYR A 176 -3.19 -17.23 -11.79
CA TYR A 176 -2.14 -16.26 -11.47
C TYR A 176 -2.04 -15.96 -9.97
N ASP A 177 -3.17 -15.71 -9.30
CA ASP A 177 -3.25 -15.53 -7.83
C ASP A 177 -2.72 -16.75 -7.09
N LYS A 178 -3.15 -17.95 -7.49
CA LYS A 178 -2.67 -19.21 -6.92
C LYS A 178 -1.16 -19.39 -7.11
N SER A 179 -0.63 -19.01 -8.27
CA SER A 179 0.82 -19.04 -8.56
C SER A 179 1.58 -18.09 -7.63
N LYS A 180 1.09 -16.86 -7.46
CA LYS A 180 1.70 -15.86 -6.57
C LYS A 180 1.67 -16.28 -5.10
N LYS A 181 0.55 -16.83 -4.65
CA LYS A 181 0.44 -17.40 -3.31
C LYS A 181 1.44 -18.53 -3.07
N ARG A 182 1.63 -19.42 -4.05
CA ARG A 182 2.63 -20.50 -3.96
C ARG A 182 4.06 -19.95 -3.91
N GLU A 183 4.38 -18.97 -4.74
CA GLU A 183 5.68 -18.29 -4.73
C GLU A 183 5.97 -17.68 -3.35
N GLN A 184 4.99 -16.97 -2.77
CA GLN A 184 5.13 -16.37 -1.44
C GLN A 184 5.31 -17.41 -0.33
N LEU A 185 4.60 -18.54 -0.38
CA LEU A 185 4.78 -19.64 0.59
C LEU A 185 6.18 -20.25 0.51
N LEU A 186 6.71 -20.46 -0.70
CA LEU A 186 8.06 -20.98 -0.87
C LEU A 186 9.12 -20.01 -0.32
N ILE A 187 8.95 -18.71 -0.56
CA ILE A 187 9.81 -17.67 0.02
C ILE A 187 9.67 -17.66 1.54
N ALA A 188 8.46 -17.84 2.07
CA ALA A 188 8.21 -17.81 3.50
C ALA A 188 8.96 -18.91 4.24
N ASP A 189 8.91 -20.15 3.75
CA ASP A 189 9.58 -21.28 4.39
C ASP A 189 11.10 -21.09 4.44
N SER A 190 11.71 -20.66 3.32
CA SER A 190 13.16 -20.39 3.30
C SER A 190 13.53 -19.21 4.18
N LEU A 191 12.75 -18.12 4.12
CA LEU A 191 12.99 -16.90 4.88
C LEU A 191 12.91 -17.13 6.39
N ILE A 192 11.90 -17.88 6.85
CA ILE A 192 11.73 -18.21 8.27
C ILE A 192 12.91 -19.06 8.74
N LYS A 193 13.33 -20.05 7.93
CA LYS A 193 14.49 -20.89 8.26
C LYS A 193 15.78 -20.07 8.34
N ASP A 194 16.00 -19.14 7.42
CA ASP A 194 17.16 -18.26 7.42
C ASP A 194 17.13 -17.33 8.64
N PHE A 195 15.97 -16.73 8.93
CA PHE A 195 15.77 -15.89 10.11
C PHE A 195 16.03 -16.64 11.42
N ASP A 196 15.56 -17.88 11.53
CA ASP A 196 15.79 -18.73 12.71
C ASP A 196 17.26 -19.14 12.87
N SER A 197 18.06 -19.08 11.81
CA SER A 197 19.51 -19.34 11.85
C SER A 197 20.31 -18.14 12.34
N TYR A 198 19.74 -16.94 12.31
CA TYR A 198 20.43 -15.71 12.71
C TYR A 198 20.53 -15.59 14.23
N ALA A 199 21.63 -15.00 14.69
CA ALA A 199 21.85 -14.77 16.11
C ALA A 199 20.81 -13.78 16.66
N ASN A 200 20.14 -14.16 17.74
CA ASN A 200 19.33 -13.24 18.53
C ASN A 200 20.26 -12.48 19.49
N LEU A 201 20.48 -11.20 19.19
CA LEU A 201 21.33 -10.30 19.98
C LEU A 201 20.54 -9.61 21.11
N GLY A 202 19.23 -9.83 21.18
CA GLY A 202 18.32 -9.14 22.08
C GLY A 202 18.06 -7.69 21.64
N ASN A 203 17.38 -6.95 22.51
CA ASN A 203 17.09 -5.54 22.27
C ASN A 203 18.14 -4.63 22.92
N PRO A 204 18.31 -3.40 22.42
CA PRO A 204 19.19 -2.44 23.07
C PRO A 204 18.76 -2.19 24.52
N LYS A 205 19.72 -2.27 25.45
CA LYS A 205 19.47 -2.09 26.89
C LYS A 205 18.87 -0.72 27.22
N ILE A 206 19.25 0.29 26.45
CA ILE A 206 18.71 1.64 26.54
C ILE A 206 17.71 1.79 25.38
N PRO A 207 16.40 1.84 25.67
CA PRO A 207 15.40 2.04 24.63
C PRO A 207 15.58 3.45 24.03
N SER A 208 15.38 3.56 22.72
CA SER A 208 15.45 4.87 22.08
C SER A 208 14.26 5.72 22.52
N PRO A 209 14.46 7.01 22.83
CA PRO A 209 13.36 7.96 23.02
C PRO A 209 12.62 8.25 21.70
N HIS A 210 13.19 7.87 20.55
CA HIS A 210 12.60 8.07 19.23
C HIS A 210 11.77 6.85 18.85
N ARG A 211 10.45 7.01 18.81
CA ARG A 211 9.48 5.96 18.46
C ARG A 211 8.74 6.34 17.20
N ILE A 212 8.58 5.40 16.28
CA ILE A 212 7.72 5.54 15.09
C ILE A 212 6.28 5.13 15.44
N THR A 213 6.13 4.05 16.21
CA THR A 213 4.85 3.61 16.76
C THR A 213 5.06 2.85 18.06
N SER A 214 4.09 2.95 18.96
CA SER A 214 4.09 2.28 20.26
C SER A 214 2.71 1.66 20.52
N ALA A 215 2.64 0.32 20.49
CA ALA A 215 1.51 -0.46 20.96
C ALA A 215 1.44 -0.53 22.49
N THR A 216 2.59 -0.51 23.17
CA THR A 216 2.69 -0.58 24.64
C THR A 216 3.63 0.50 25.17
N PRO A 217 3.50 0.95 26.44
CA PRO A 217 4.39 1.93 27.03
C PRO A 217 5.86 1.46 27.06
N ASN A 218 6.10 0.23 27.51
CA ASN A 218 7.45 -0.35 27.49
C ASN A 218 7.69 -1.04 26.15
N PHE A 219 8.90 -0.89 25.58
CA PHE A 219 9.25 -1.51 24.30
C PHE A 219 9.07 -3.03 24.33
N GLU A 220 9.51 -3.65 25.42
CA GLU A 220 9.59 -5.10 25.60
C GLU A 220 8.24 -5.80 25.72
N ASP A 221 7.18 -5.07 26.08
CA ASP A 221 5.86 -5.64 26.34
C ASP A 221 5.08 -5.93 25.05
N ALA A 222 5.48 -5.35 23.91
CA ALA A 222 4.84 -5.63 22.64
C ALA A 222 5.27 -6.99 22.07
N PRO A 223 4.35 -7.78 21.49
CA PRO A 223 4.69 -9.07 20.89
C PRO A 223 5.60 -8.92 19.66
N LEU A 224 5.53 -7.78 18.97
CA LEU A 224 6.45 -7.39 17.91
C LEU A 224 7.27 -6.17 18.33
N ARG A 225 8.60 -6.31 18.26
CA ARG A 225 9.58 -5.30 18.64
C ARG A 225 10.54 -5.10 17.49
N LEU A 226 10.57 -3.90 16.92
CA LEU A 226 11.48 -3.55 15.85
C LEU A 226 12.37 -2.39 16.27
N SER A 227 13.66 -2.65 16.39
CA SER A 227 14.68 -1.58 16.55
C SER A 227 15.36 -1.34 15.22
N ILE A 228 15.54 -0.09 14.85
CA ILE A 228 16.05 0.30 13.54
C ILE A 228 17.26 1.20 13.72
N PHE A 229 18.39 0.86 13.09
CA PHE A 229 19.55 1.72 12.97
C PHE A 229 19.57 2.31 11.57
N SER A 230 19.42 3.63 11.46
CA SER A 230 19.12 4.26 10.18
C SER A 230 19.74 5.65 10.04
N ASP A 231 19.91 6.05 8.78
CA ASP A 231 20.53 7.28 8.32
C ASP A 231 19.55 8.01 7.39
N PHE A 232 19.28 9.29 7.68
CA PHE A 232 18.35 10.12 6.93
C PHE A 232 18.74 10.41 5.48
N GLN A 233 20.00 10.27 5.10
CA GLN A 233 20.46 10.42 3.72
C GLN A 233 20.64 9.09 2.99
N CYS A 234 20.50 7.95 3.67
CA CYS A 234 20.62 6.64 3.04
C CYS A 234 19.36 6.32 2.19
N PRO A 235 19.50 6.04 0.88
CA PRO A 235 18.36 5.69 0.03
C PRO A 235 17.62 4.43 0.48
N ALA A 236 18.34 3.41 0.96
CA ALA A 236 17.73 2.20 1.48
C ALA A 236 16.96 2.44 2.79
N CYS A 237 17.39 3.42 3.60
CA CYS A 237 16.67 3.84 4.79
C CYS A 237 15.36 4.55 4.45
N LYS A 238 15.34 5.40 3.41
CA LYS A 238 14.11 6.01 2.88
C LYS A 238 13.12 4.93 2.46
N ALA A 239 13.58 3.94 1.71
CA ALA A 239 12.73 2.83 1.28
C ALA A 239 12.19 2.01 2.48
N LEU A 240 13.00 1.79 3.51
CA LEU A 240 12.53 1.17 4.75
C LEU A 240 11.47 2.03 5.46
N SER A 241 11.68 3.35 5.55
CA SER A 241 10.75 4.29 6.21
C SER A 241 9.32 4.14 5.69
N GLU A 242 9.16 3.98 4.37
CA GLU A 242 7.85 3.73 3.75
C GLU A 242 7.23 2.40 4.22
N ALA A 243 8.04 1.34 4.32
CA ALA A 243 7.60 0.04 4.83
C ALA A 243 7.16 0.11 6.31
N LEU A 244 7.82 0.94 7.14
CA LEU A 244 7.47 1.09 8.56
C LEU A 244 6.06 1.64 8.75
N GLY A 245 5.63 2.58 7.89
CA GLY A 245 4.27 3.10 7.91
C GLY A 245 3.24 1.99 7.65
N ALA A 246 3.49 1.13 6.67
CA ALA A 246 2.63 -0.02 6.37
C ALA A 246 2.61 -1.05 7.51
N MET A 247 3.77 -1.32 8.13
CA MET A 247 3.86 -2.20 9.31
C MET A 247 3.10 -1.63 10.51
N ALA A 248 3.23 -0.34 10.80
CA ALA A 248 2.53 0.32 11.90
C ALA A 248 1.01 0.26 11.73
N ARG A 249 0.50 0.35 10.49
CA ARG A 249 -0.92 0.17 10.18
C ARG A 249 -1.37 -1.29 10.33
N LYS A 250 -0.65 -2.24 9.71
CA LYS A 250 -1.02 -3.67 9.73
C LYS A 250 -1.02 -4.25 11.15
N TYR A 251 -0.02 -3.90 11.96
CA TYR A 251 0.18 -4.44 13.30
C TYR A 251 -0.20 -3.45 14.40
N LYS A 252 -1.13 -2.54 14.12
CA LYS A 252 -1.62 -1.56 15.10
C LYS A 252 -2.04 -2.28 16.41
N GLY A 253 -1.52 -1.80 17.53
CA GLY A 253 -1.77 -2.38 18.86
C GLY A 253 -0.95 -3.64 19.18
N GLN A 254 -0.05 -4.07 18.29
CA GLN A 254 0.80 -5.27 18.49
C GLN A 254 2.29 -5.01 18.28
N ILE A 255 2.67 -3.91 17.61
CA ILE A 255 4.08 -3.58 17.31
C ILE A 255 4.56 -2.31 18.01
N ASN A 256 5.79 -2.39 18.54
CA ASN A 256 6.59 -1.23 18.88
C ASN A 256 7.73 -1.07 17.86
N ILE A 257 7.92 0.14 17.35
CA ILE A 257 9.03 0.48 16.45
C ILE A 257 9.82 1.63 17.06
N GLN A 258 11.10 1.38 17.35
CA GLN A 258 12.04 2.38 17.87
C GLN A 258 13.17 2.66 16.89
N TYR A 259 13.60 3.92 16.85
CA TYR A 259 14.56 4.42 15.87
C TYR A 259 15.86 4.83 16.56
N TYR A 260 16.98 4.33 16.07
CA TYR A 260 18.32 4.72 16.46
C TYR A 260 19.01 5.37 15.27
N PHE A 261 19.58 6.56 15.49
CA PHE A 261 20.40 7.20 14.48
C PHE A 261 21.69 6.40 14.31
N PHE A 262 22.05 6.12 13.07
CA PHE A 262 23.37 5.62 12.70
C PHE A 262 23.87 6.35 11.45
N PRO A 263 24.21 7.64 11.55
CA PRO A 263 24.68 8.44 10.42
C PRO A 263 25.94 7.85 9.82
N LEU A 264 26.00 7.70 8.50
CA LEU A 264 27.21 7.35 7.75
C LEU A 264 28.06 8.61 7.50
N ASP A 265 28.34 9.31 8.59
CA ASP A 265 29.03 10.60 8.64
C ASP A 265 30.05 10.60 9.80
N SER A 266 31.31 10.82 9.47
CA SER A 266 32.41 10.80 10.45
C SER A 266 32.41 12.02 11.38
N SER A 267 31.56 13.03 11.14
CA SER A 267 31.42 14.20 12.01
C SER A 267 30.82 13.88 13.39
N CYS A 268 30.07 12.79 13.51
CA CYS A 268 29.47 12.35 14.78
C CYS A 268 29.48 10.83 15.00
N ASN A 269 29.65 10.02 13.96
CA ASN A 269 29.74 8.58 14.10
C ASN A 269 31.20 8.12 14.04
N SER A 270 31.75 7.75 15.20
CA SER A 270 33.14 7.30 15.34
C SER A 270 33.46 5.99 14.61
N LYS A 271 32.43 5.24 14.14
CA LYS A 271 32.61 4.07 13.29
C LYS A 271 32.92 4.42 11.84
N MET A 272 32.66 5.66 11.42
CA MET A 272 32.88 6.11 10.05
C MET A 272 34.27 6.71 9.91
N THR A 273 35.06 6.20 8.97
CA THR A 273 36.37 6.77 8.61
C THR A 273 36.23 7.96 7.67
N HIS A 274 35.20 7.95 6.82
CA HIS A 274 34.87 8.99 5.87
C HIS A 274 33.36 9.23 5.87
N SER A 275 32.95 10.49 5.66
CA SER A 275 31.54 10.83 5.50
C SER A 275 31.07 10.43 4.10
N VAL A 276 30.02 9.61 4.08
CA VAL A 276 29.25 9.28 2.87
C VAL A 276 28.05 10.22 2.75
N HIS A 277 27.51 10.64 3.90
CA HIS A 277 26.32 11.45 4.02
C HIS A 277 26.55 12.67 4.94
N ASP A 278 27.15 13.73 4.40
CA ASP A 278 27.68 14.89 5.16
C ASP A 278 26.67 15.67 6.02
N SER A 279 25.37 15.47 5.82
CA SER A 279 24.30 16.12 6.56
C SER A 279 23.52 15.16 7.48
N ALA A 280 23.87 13.87 7.51
CA ALA A 280 23.15 12.85 8.27
C ALA A 280 23.22 13.08 9.78
N CYS A 281 24.39 13.46 10.31
CA CYS A 281 24.53 13.85 11.71
C CYS A 281 23.67 15.08 12.05
N THR A 282 23.67 16.07 11.16
CA THR A 282 22.89 17.30 11.35
C THR A 282 21.38 17.02 11.31
N ALA A 283 20.93 16.15 10.41
CA ALA A 283 19.53 15.70 10.36
C ALA A 283 19.13 14.94 11.64
N ALA A 284 20.01 14.09 12.18
CA ALA A 284 19.79 13.42 13.46
C ALA A 284 19.64 14.40 14.62
N TYR A 285 20.48 15.44 14.69
CA TYR A 285 20.38 16.49 15.72
C TYR A 285 19.03 17.22 15.66
N LEU A 286 18.58 17.57 14.45
CA LEU A 286 17.27 18.21 14.25
C LEU A 286 16.14 17.31 14.71
N ALA A 287 16.13 16.04 14.28
CA ALA A 287 15.05 15.11 14.59
C ALA A 287 14.94 14.85 16.09
N THR A 288 16.07 14.74 16.81
CA THR A 288 16.08 14.52 18.27
C THR A 288 15.39 15.64 19.04
N CYS A 289 15.40 16.87 18.52
CA CYS A 289 14.87 18.04 19.21
C CYS A 289 13.34 18.14 19.20
N THR A 290 12.64 17.19 18.57
CA THR A 290 11.21 17.29 18.30
C THR A 290 10.33 16.47 19.25
N GLY A 291 10.92 15.62 20.09
CA GLY A 291 10.21 14.84 21.11
C GLY A 291 9.10 13.99 20.50
N ASP A 292 7.87 14.15 21.00
CA ASP A 292 6.69 13.40 20.55
C ASP A 292 6.33 13.65 19.07
N ARG A 293 6.83 14.74 18.47
CA ARG A 293 6.66 15.05 17.04
C ARG A 293 7.65 14.30 16.15
N PHE A 294 8.51 13.45 16.72
CA PHE A 294 9.52 12.71 15.98
C PHE A 294 8.97 11.92 14.78
N PRO A 295 7.84 11.16 14.86
CA PRO A 295 7.31 10.44 13.69
C PRO A 295 7.02 11.36 12.49
N GLU A 296 6.39 12.52 12.74
CA GLU A 296 6.06 13.50 11.71
C GLU A 296 7.34 14.06 11.08
N VAL A 297 8.31 14.42 11.91
CA VAL A 297 9.57 15.03 11.46
C VAL A 297 10.45 14.02 10.74
N HIS A 298 10.49 12.78 11.21
CA HIS A 298 11.15 11.66 10.54
C HIS A 298 10.64 11.50 9.11
N ASP A 299 9.32 11.44 8.94
CA ASP A 299 8.71 11.28 7.62
C ASP A 299 8.98 12.49 6.71
N GLN A 300 8.95 13.71 7.26
CA GLN A 300 9.25 14.93 6.51
C GLN A 300 10.71 15.01 6.05
N ILE A 301 11.66 14.58 6.87
CA ILE A 301 13.09 14.52 6.49
C ILE A 301 13.28 13.53 5.35
N PHE A 302 12.69 12.33 5.42
CA PHE A 302 12.81 11.35 4.34
C PHE A 302 12.06 11.77 3.06
N ALA A 303 10.93 12.46 3.18
CA ALA A 303 10.21 13.03 2.04
C ALA A 303 11.06 14.05 1.25
N HIS A 304 11.94 14.78 1.94
CA HIS A 304 12.85 15.77 1.37
C HIS A 304 14.31 15.29 1.34
N GLN A 305 14.55 13.96 1.31
CA GLN A 305 15.90 13.39 1.41
C GLN A 305 16.90 13.98 0.40
N GLU A 306 16.45 14.29 -0.82
CA GLU A 306 17.26 14.87 -1.89
C GLU A 306 17.64 16.34 -1.64
N ASP A 307 16.84 17.05 -0.83
CA ASP A 307 17.06 18.45 -0.48
C ASP A 307 17.88 18.62 0.82
N ILE A 308 18.21 17.52 1.51
CA ILE A 308 18.92 17.57 2.81
C ILE A 308 20.29 18.22 2.61
N ASN A 309 20.43 19.41 3.17
CA ASN A 309 21.68 20.15 3.33
C ASN A 309 21.58 21.10 4.53
N SER A 310 22.71 21.72 4.90
CA SER A 310 22.79 22.63 6.05
C SER A 310 21.74 23.76 6.01
N ALA A 311 21.48 24.36 4.84
CA ALA A 311 20.54 25.47 4.71
C ALA A 311 19.09 24.99 4.89
N TRP A 312 18.73 23.87 4.26
CA TRP A 312 17.40 23.28 4.41
C TRP A 312 17.12 22.88 5.86
N LEU A 313 18.08 22.19 6.52
CA LEU A 313 17.94 21.76 7.91
C LEU A 313 17.81 22.95 8.88
N LYS A 314 18.59 24.02 8.69
CA LYS A 314 18.48 25.23 9.53
C LYS A 314 17.13 25.91 9.39
N ARG A 315 16.63 26.04 8.16
CA ARG A 315 15.29 26.59 7.91
C ARG A 315 14.22 25.72 8.55
N TYR A 316 14.30 24.41 8.36
CA TYR A 316 13.33 23.49 8.92
C TYR A 316 13.35 23.47 10.46
N ALA A 317 14.53 23.57 11.09
CA ALA A 317 14.65 23.73 12.53
C ALA A 317 13.98 25.02 13.04
N ALA A 318 14.09 26.12 12.28
CA ALA A 318 13.42 27.38 12.60
C ALA A 318 11.90 27.27 12.46
N ASP A 319 11.41 26.65 11.38
CA ASP A 319 9.98 26.40 11.14
C ASP A 319 9.36 25.52 12.24
N LEU A 320 10.13 24.56 12.76
CA LEU A 320 9.73 23.70 13.87
C LEU A 320 9.86 24.38 15.25
N GLY A 321 10.52 25.53 15.34
CA GLY A 321 10.78 26.25 16.59
C GLY A 321 11.84 25.62 17.49
N VAL A 322 12.77 24.82 16.93
CA VAL A 322 13.75 24.02 17.69
C VAL A 322 15.20 24.45 17.50
N THR A 323 15.45 25.63 16.91
CA THR A 323 16.81 26.13 16.60
C THR A 323 17.77 26.08 17.79
N SER A 324 17.33 26.48 18.98
CA SER A 324 18.17 26.47 20.18
C SER A 324 18.62 25.08 20.60
N CYS A 325 17.74 24.08 20.48
CA CYS A 325 18.08 22.68 20.73
C CYS A 325 18.99 22.13 19.62
N PHE A 326 18.67 22.42 18.36
CA PHE A 326 19.41 21.96 17.18
C PHE A 326 20.87 22.44 17.19
N GLU A 327 21.12 23.66 17.66
CA GLU A 327 22.48 24.22 17.75
C GLU A 327 23.21 23.86 19.05
N SER A 328 22.53 23.24 20.02
CA SER A 328 23.10 22.95 21.33
C SER A 328 24.20 21.87 21.29
N PRO A 329 25.36 22.11 21.92
CA PRO A 329 26.39 21.08 22.11
C PRO A 329 25.89 19.86 22.88
N ASP A 330 24.96 20.03 23.83
CA ASP A 330 24.40 18.94 24.61
C ASP A 330 23.58 17.98 23.74
N THR A 331 22.85 18.53 22.76
CA THR A 331 22.10 17.72 21.77
C THR A 331 23.05 16.86 20.96
N ARG A 332 24.17 17.43 20.50
CA ARG A 332 25.19 16.71 19.73
C ARG A 332 25.76 15.56 20.56
N LYS A 333 26.13 15.83 21.81
CA LYS A 333 26.66 14.81 22.73
C LYS A 333 25.67 13.66 22.94
N LYS A 334 24.40 13.98 23.21
CA LYS A 334 23.33 12.96 23.37
C LYS A 334 23.21 12.05 22.15
N ILE A 335 23.30 12.62 20.94
CA ILE A 335 23.22 11.83 19.71
C ILE A 335 24.45 10.94 19.54
N VAL A 336 25.66 11.43 19.82
CA VAL A 336 26.87 10.61 19.80
C VAL A 336 26.74 9.43 20.76
N ASP A 337 26.29 9.66 21.99
CA ASP A 337 26.08 8.60 22.99
C ASP A 337 25.02 7.58 22.50
N LEU A 338 23.96 8.04 21.82
CA LEU A 338 22.93 7.15 21.25
C LEU A 338 23.45 6.32 20.06
N ILE A 339 24.28 6.90 19.19
CA ILE A 339 24.91 6.20 18.05
C ILE A 339 25.74 5.01 18.55
N GLU A 340 26.45 5.17 19.68
CA GLU A 340 27.26 4.11 20.27
C GLU A 340 26.45 2.88 20.70
N THR A 341 25.12 3.01 20.88
CA THR A 341 24.23 1.86 21.15
C THR A 341 24.35 0.81 20.03
N GLY A 342 24.55 1.22 18.79
CA GLY A 342 24.74 0.34 17.64
C GLY A 342 25.99 -0.53 17.71
N ASN A 343 26.99 -0.14 18.50
CA ASN A 343 28.25 -0.88 18.64
C ASN A 343 28.02 -2.27 19.25
N SER A 344 27.10 -2.38 20.21
CA SER A 344 26.77 -3.64 20.87
C SER A 344 26.14 -4.68 19.94
N PHE A 345 25.61 -4.23 18.79
CA PHE A 345 24.98 -5.06 17.76
C PHE A 345 25.85 -5.21 16.51
N ASN A 346 27.09 -4.71 16.55
CA ASN A 346 28.01 -4.69 15.42
C ASN A 346 27.35 -4.09 14.16
N VAL A 347 26.68 -2.95 14.29
CA VAL A 347 26.07 -2.26 13.14
C VAL A 347 27.19 -1.73 12.23
N GLN A 348 27.18 -2.14 10.97
CA GLN A 348 28.19 -1.79 9.96
C GLN A 348 27.61 -1.04 8.76
N SER A 349 26.29 -1.06 8.60
CA SER A 349 25.57 -0.46 7.48
C SER A 349 24.16 -0.06 7.88
N THR A 350 23.53 0.79 7.07
CA THR A 350 22.15 1.21 7.27
C THR A 350 21.28 0.86 6.04
N PRO A 351 20.02 0.44 6.24
CA PRO A 351 19.42 0.15 7.55
C PRO A 351 19.96 -1.17 8.15
N THR A 352 20.01 -1.23 9.48
CA THR A 352 20.13 -2.50 10.22
C THR A 352 18.93 -2.61 11.15
N LEU A 353 18.32 -3.80 11.19
CA LEU A 353 17.11 -4.07 11.97
C LEU A 353 17.40 -5.08 13.08
N LEU A 354 16.73 -4.91 14.22
CA LEU A 354 16.58 -5.96 15.22
C LEU A 354 15.09 -6.27 15.34
N LEU A 355 14.66 -7.39 14.77
CA LEU A 355 13.28 -7.87 14.85
C LEU A 355 13.18 -8.92 15.96
N ASN A 356 12.50 -8.58 17.06
CA ASN A 356 12.48 -9.37 18.30
C ASN A 356 13.90 -9.81 18.76
N GLY A 357 14.87 -8.92 18.57
CA GLY A 357 16.28 -9.10 18.90
C GLY A 357 17.13 -9.82 17.84
N VAL A 358 16.53 -10.38 16.80
CA VAL A 358 17.27 -11.00 15.69
C VAL A 358 17.76 -9.93 14.73
N LYS A 359 19.07 -9.91 14.45
CA LYS A 359 19.69 -8.93 13.56
C LYS A 359 19.43 -9.26 12.09
N ILE A 360 18.98 -8.27 11.34
CA ILE A 360 18.81 -8.32 9.88
C ILE A 360 19.57 -7.12 9.31
N GLU A 361 20.50 -7.39 8.39
CA GLU A 361 21.28 -6.35 7.72
C GLU A 361 20.63 -5.97 6.38
N GLY A 362 20.61 -4.67 6.10
CA GLY A 362 19.96 -4.13 4.91
C GLY A 362 18.45 -4.08 5.04
N VAL A 363 17.80 -3.99 3.88
CA VAL A 363 16.36 -3.80 3.80
C VAL A 363 15.69 -5.04 3.22
N LEU A 364 14.68 -5.55 3.92
CA LEU A 364 13.85 -6.63 3.42
C LEU A 364 12.63 -6.05 2.70
N PRO A 365 12.20 -6.66 1.58
CA PRO A 365 10.90 -6.38 0.97
C PRO A 365 9.76 -6.44 1.99
N LEU A 366 8.73 -5.60 1.81
CA LEU A 366 7.63 -5.48 2.78
C LEU A 366 6.90 -6.81 3.02
N ASN A 367 6.72 -7.64 1.98
CA ASN A 367 6.13 -8.97 2.13
C ASN A 367 6.96 -9.89 3.04
N GLN A 368 8.28 -9.80 2.98
CA GLN A 368 9.18 -10.61 3.82
C GLN A 368 9.10 -10.18 5.28
N LEU A 369 9.07 -8.87 5.55
CA LEU A 369 8.83 -8.33 6.89
C LEU A 369 7.48 -8.80 7.44
N PHE A 370 6.44 -8.79 6.61
CA PHE A 370 5.12 -9.30 6.97
C PHE A 370 5.13 -10.80 7.30
N ILE A 371 5.79 -11.63 6.48
CA ILE A 371 5.92 -13.06 6.75
C ILE A 371 6.58 -13.29 8.12
N LEU A 372 7.71 -12.62 8.39
CA LEU A 372 8.43 -12.78 9.65
C LEU A 372 7.61 -12.31 10.85
N CYS A 373 6.93 -11.16 10.75
CA CYS A 373 6.08 -10.65 11.82
C CYS A 373 4.86 -11.54 12.08
N ASP A 374 4.19 -12.02 11.03
CA ASP A 374 3.03 -12.90 11.14
C ASP A 374 3.43 -14.24 11.80
N GLU A 375 4.59 -14.78 11.44
CA GLU A 375 5.14 -15.99 12.08
C GLU A 375 5.50 -15.76 13.56
N LEU A 376 6.13 -14.62 13.90
CA LEU A 376 6.44 -14.27 15.29
C LEU A 376 5.18 -14.13 16.15
N LEU A 377 4.12 -13.50 15.63
CA LEU A 377 2.82 -13.40 16.30
C LEU A 377 2.20 -14.79 16.50
N ARG A 378 2.24 -15.65 15.47
CA ARG A 378 1.75 -17.03 15.55
C ARG A 378 2.46 -17.81 16.65
N ARG A 379 3.79 -17.68 16.76
CA ARG A 379 4.59 -18.33 17.81
C ARG A 379 4.27 -17.79 19.21
N ASN A 380 4.03 -16.48 19.34
CA ASN A 380 3.68 -15.88 20.63
C ASN A 380 2.28 -16.29 21.11
N GLY A 381 1.30 -16.43 20.22
CA GLY A 381 -0.05 -16.89 20.58
C GLY A 381 -0.15 -18.40 20.91
N GLN A 382 0.91 -19.17 20.69
CA GLN A 382 1.00 -20.59 21.04
C GLN A 382 1.69 -20.84 22.39
N LYS A 383 2.28 -19.80 23.00
CA LYS A 383 2.84 -19.82 24.36
C LYS A 383 1.78 -19.36 25.35
#